data_AF-A0A058ZUR6-F1
#
_entry.id   AF-A0A058ZUR6-F1
#
_cell.length_a   1.000
_cell.length_b   1.000
_cell.length_c   1.000
_cell.angle_alpha   90.00
_cell.angle_beta   90.00
_cell.angle_gamma   90.00
#
_symmetry.space_group_name_H-M   'P 1'
#
loop_
_entity.id
_entity.type
_entity.pdbx_description
1 polymer ?
#
loop_
_entity_poly.entity_id
_entity_poly.type
_entity_poly.pdbx_seq_one_letter_code
_entity_poly.pdbx_strand_id
1 'polypeptide(L)'
;MALLWALYFFATHRTLVGSALPLPLARFDGFVYAEHRVGAYTVVIEAFVDPLCPYSRDSWPPVKQAIDYYGPHVWLVVHLLPLP
;
A
#
# COMPACT_ATOMS: atom_id res chain seq x y z
N MET A 1 44.47 15.98 1.79
CA MET A 1 44.16 14.78 0.96
C MET A 1 43.02 13.96 1.56
N ALA A 2 43.10 13.46 2.81
CA ALA A 2 42.04 12.67 3.43
C ALA A 2 40.64 13.35 3.48
N LEU A 3 40.60 14.66 3.69
CA LEU A 3 39.33 15.42 3.74
C LEU A 3 38.62 15.45 2.38
N LEU A 4 39.39 15.52 1.28
CA LEU A 4 38.84 15.51 -0.08
C LEU A 4 38.27 14.14 -0.43
N TRP A 5 38.91 13.06 0.02
CA TRP A 5 38.39 11.70 -0.12
C TRP A 5 37.13 11.47 0.72
N ALA A 6 37.08 12.00 1.95
CA ALA A 6 35.89 11.92 2.78
C ALA A 6 34.71 12.68 2.14
N LEU A 7 34.94 13.90 1.66
CA LEU A 7 33.91 14.69 0.98
C LEU A 7 33.45 14.03 -0.33
N TYR A 8 34.36 13.45 -1.11
CA TYR A 8 34.03 12.67 -2.29
C TYR A 8 33.16 11.46 -1.93
N PHE A 9 33.56 10.69 -0.93
CA PHE A 9 32.83 9.51 -0.44
C PHE A 9 31.41 9.87 0.06
N PHE A 10 31.26 10.97 0.82
CA PHE A 10 29.96 11.46 1.25
C PHE A 10 29.10 11.99 0.09
N ALA A 11 29.70 12.66 -0.89
CA ALA A 11 28.99 13.16 -2.07
C ALA A 11 28.46 12.00 -2.94
N THR A 12 29.27 10.96 -3.17
CA THR A 12 28.86 9.78 -3.95
C THR A 12 27.84 8.90 -3.22
N HIS A 13 27.89 8.83 -1.88
CA HIS A 13 26.90 8.08 -1.11
C HIS A 13 25.52 8.75 -1.06
N ARG A 14 25.44 10.09 -1.11
CA ARG A 14 24.15 10.79 -1.12
C ARG A 14 23.41 10.70 -2.44
N THR A 15 24.11 10.46 -3.54
CA THR A 15 23.50 10.33 -4.88
C THR A 15 22.92 8.94 -5.15
N LEU A 16 23.15 7.96 -4.27
CA LEU A 16 22.68 6.58 -4.43
C LEU A 16 21.46 6.25 -3.57
N VAL A 17 20.65 7.26 -3.20
CA VAL A 17 19.24 7.00 -2.89
C VAL A 17 18.53 6.95 -4.23
N GLY A 18 18.53 5.75 -4.82
CA GLY A 18 17.86 5.49 -6.08
C GLY A 18 16.42 5.99 -6.01
N SER A 19 16.10 6.99 -6.82
CA SER A 19 14.72 7.33 -7.13
C SER A 19 14.07 6.08 -7.68
N ALA A 20 13.22 5.43 -6.89
CA ALA A 20 12.33 4.41 -7.41
C ALA A 20 11.59 5.05 -8.58
N LEU A 21 11.76 4.50 -9.78
CA LEU A 21 10.98 4.88 -10.94
C LEU A 21 9.51 4.78 -10.50
N PRO A 22 8.70 5.85 -10.57
CA PRO A 22 7.28 5.70 -10.29
C PRO A 22 6.77 4.72 -11.33
N LEU A 23 6.59 3.47 -10.91
CA LEU A 23 5.87 2.46 -11.67
C LEU A 23 4.58 3.15 -12.13
N PRO A 24 4.18 3.02 -13.40
CA PRO A 24 2.93 3.59 -13.87
C PRO A 24 1.88 3.22 -12.83
N LEU A 25 1.33 4.25 -12.18
CA LEU A 25 0.55 4.14 -10.95
C LEU A 25 -0.31 2.89 -11.09
N ALA A 26 0.04 1.82 -10.37
CA ALA A 26 -0.62 0.53 -10.54
C ALA A 26 -2.11 0.84 -10.45
N ARG A 27 -2.80 0.74 -11.57
CA ARG A 27 -4.17 1.25 -11.67
C ARG A 27 -4.99 0.20 -10.95
N PHE A 28 -5.14 0.38 -9.64
CA PHE A 28 -5.99 -0.46 -8.83
C PHE A 28 -7.40 -0.33 -9.40
N ASP A 29 -7.94 -1.42 -9.91
CA ASP A 29 -9.31 -1.56 -10.41
C ASP A 29 -10.28 -1.76 -9.23
N GLY A 30 -10.11 -0.93 -8.20
CA GLY A 30 -10.83 -1.01 -6.93
C GLY A 30 -10.97 0.36 -6.27
N PHE A 31 -11.68 0.40 -5.14
CA PHE A 31 -11.83 1.60 -4.32
C PHE A 31 -11.22 1.39 -2.94
N VAL A 32 -10.67 2.46 -2.37
CA VAL A 32 -10.08 2.44 -1.03
C VAL A 32 -11.18 2.44 0.02
N TYR A 33 -11.10 1.50 0.97
CA TYR A 33 -11.94 1.49 2.16
C TYR A 33 -11.20 2.16 3.32
N ALA A 34 -11.71 3.32 3.76
CA ALA A 34 -11.13 4.22 4.75
C ALA A 34 -9.77 4.83 4.34
N GLU A 35 -9.76 6.15 4.13
CA GLU A 35 -8.55 6.88 3.72
C GLU A 35 -7.57 7.01 4.88
N HIS A 36 -6.57 6.13 4.89
CA HIS A 36 -5.40 6.23 5.76
C HIS A 36 -4.16 6.60 4.93
N ARG A 37 -3.23 7.33 5.54
CA ARG A 37 -1.96 7.65 4.88
C ARG A 37 -1.12 6.38 4.75
N VAL A 38 -0.79 6.00 3.52
CA VAL A 38 0.11 4.88 3.24
C VAL A 38 1.55 5.30 3.55
N GLY A 39 2.20 4.58 4.46
CA GLY A 39 3.60 4.76 4.83
C GLY A 39 4.44 3.51 4.56
N ALA A 40 5.74 3.59 4.84
CA ALA A 40 6.71 2.52 4.60
C ALA A 40 6.41 1.20 5.37
N TYR A 41 5.56 1.26 6.40
CA TYR A 41 5.19 0.12 7.25
C TYR A 41 3.69 -0.21 7.18
N THR A 42 2.99 0.33 6.18
CA THR A 42 1.56 0.05 5.99
C THR A 42 1.40 -1.26 5.22
N VAL A 43 0.58 -2.17 5.75
CA VAL A 43 0.19 -3.41 5.06
C VAL A 43 -0.95 -3.11 4.11
N VAL A 44 -0.74 -3.36 2.83
CA VAL A 44 -1.78 -3.25 1.80
C VAL A 44 -2.56 -4.55 1.73
N ILE A 45 -3.88 -4.47 1.88
CA ILE A 45 -4.80 -5.60 1.78
C ILE A 45 -5.68 -5.36 0.55
N GLU A 46 -5.67 -6.29 -0.40
CA GLU A 46 -6.56 -6.28 -1.55
C GLU A 46 -7.67 -7.32 -1.34
N ALA A 47 -8.92 -6.87 -1.32
CA ALA A 47 -10.09 -7.71 -1.14
C ALA A 47 -10.91 -7.79 -2.43
N PHE A 48 -11.11 -9.00 -2.94
CA PHE A 48 -11.96 -9.26 -4.11
C PHE A 48 -13.33 -9.72 -3.61
N VAL A 49 -14.35 -8.88 -3.80
CA VAL A 49 -15.67 -9.04 -3.21
C VAL A 49 -16.73 -9.24 -4.29
N ASP A 50 -17.50 -10.31 -4.17
CA ASP A 50 -18.73 -10.52 -4.95
C ASP A 50 -19.94 -10.10 -4.09
N PRO A 51 -20.70 -9.05 -4.46
CA PRO A 51 -21.85 -8.58 -3.69
C PRO A 51 -23.03 -9.57 -3.64
N LEU A 52 -23.08 -10.53 -4.56
CA LEU A 52 -24.13 -11.55 -4.64
C LEU A 52 -23.76 -12.82 -3.85
N CYS A 53 -22.47 -13.09 -3.64
CA CYS A 53 -22.03 -14.23 -2.85
C CYS A 53 -22.29 -14.01 -1.35
N PRO A 54 -23.08 -14.87 -0.68
CA PRO A 54 -23.42 -14.70 0.74
C PRO A 54 -22.18 -14.77 1.63
N TYR A 55 -21.22 -15.65 1.34
CA TYR A 55 -19.97 -15.73 2.12
C TYR A 55 -19.11 -14.48 2.00
N SER A 56 -19.05 -13.88 0.81
CA SER A 56 -18.34 -12.62 0.60
C SER A 56 -19.00 -11.49 1.38
N ARG A 57 -20.34 -11.42 1.38
CA ARG A 57 -21.12 -10.46 2.17
C ARG A 57 -20.90 -10.65 3.68
N ASP A 58 -20.99 -11.88 4.15
CA ASP A 58 -20.90 -12.22 5.57
C ASP A 58 -19.48 -12.02 6.13
N SER A 59 -18.46 -12.00 5.26
CA SER A 59 -17.09 -11.64 5.63
C SER A 59 -16.91 -10.14 5.90
N TRP A 60 -17.82 -9.28 5.45
CA TRP A 60 -17.62 -7.83 5.51
C TRP A 60 -17.60 -7.25 6.94
N PRO A 61 -18.50 -7.62 7.87
CA PRO A 61 -18.45 -7.12 9.24
C PRO A 61 -17.11 -7.37 9.97
N PRO A 62 -16.53 -8.59 10.00
CA PRO A 62 -15.25 -8.80 10.67
C PRO A 62 -14.08 -8.13 9.94
N VAL A 63 -14.12 -7.98 8.62
CA VAL A 63 -13.11 -7.21 7.87
C VAL A 63 -13.09 -5.76 8.34
N LYS A 64 -14.26 -5.12 8.46
CA LYS A 64 -14.34 -3.75 8.99
C LYS A 64 -13.76 -3.64 10.39
N GLN A 65 -14.10 -4.59 11.27
CA GLN A 65 -13.55 -4.64 12.64
C GLN A 65 -12.03 -4.75 12.65
N ALA A 66 -11.45 -5.55 11.75
CA ALA A 66 -10.00 -5.67 11.63
C ALA A 66 -9.36 -4.36 11.14
N ILE A 67 -9.94 -3.71 10.13
CA ILE A 67 -9.44 -2.42 9.65
C ILE A 67 -9.49 -1.35 10.74
N ASP A 68 -10.59 -1.28 11.50
CA ASP A 68 -10.72 -0.33 12.60
C ASP A 68 -9.71 -0.62 13.73
N TYR A 69 -9.43 -1.91 13.99
CA TYR A 69 -8.47 -2.33 15.02
C TYR A 69 -7.02 -2.02 14.65
N TYR A 70 -6.60 -2.31 13.42
CA TYR A 70 -5.23 -2.07 12.96
C TYR A 70 -4.99 -0.62 12.50
N GLY A 71 -6.07 0.11 12.20
CA GLY A 71 -6.09 1.55 11.92
C GLY A 71 -5.03 1.97 10.88
N PRO A 72 -4.07 2.84 11.25
CA PRO A 72 -3.12 3.42 10.29
C PRO A 72 -2.10 2.40 9.74
N HIS A 73 -2.02 1.20 10.30
CA HIS A 73 -1.09 0.17 9.86
C HIS A 73 -1.60 -0.65 8.67
N VAL A 74 -2.87 -0.52 8.32
CA VAL A 74 -3.49 -1.26 7.21
C VAL A 74 -4.13 -0.31 6.21
N TRP A 75 -4.09 -0.70 4.94
CA TRP A 75 -4.75 0.01 3.85
C TRP A 75 -5.52 -0.99 3.01
N LEU A 76 -6.86 -0.89 3.02
CA LEU A 76 -7.74 -1.82 2.34
C LEU A 76 -8.17 -1.25 0.97
N VAL A 77 -7.91 -2.02 -0.08
CA VAL A 77 -8.42 -1.79 -1.44
C VAL A 77 -9.44 -2.87 -1.76
N VAL A 78 -10.63 -2.46 -2.19
CA VAL A 78 -11.73 -3.37 -2.51
C VAL A 78 -11.95 -3.40 -4.03
N HIS A 79 -11.86 -4.59 -4.59
CA HIS A 79 -12.12 -4.89 -5.99
C HIS A 79 -13.45 -5.64 -6.08
N LEU A 80 -14.38 -5.14 -6.86
CA LEU A 80 -15.64 -5.86 -7.11
C LEU A 80 -15.40 -6.87 -8.22
N LEU A 81 -15.65 -8.14 -7.93
CA LEU A 81 -15.57 -9.19 -8.95
C LEU A 81 -16.67 -8.94 -10.00
N PRO A 82 -16.31 -8.81 -11.30
CA PRO A 82 -17.31 -8.82 -12.35
C PRO A 82 -17.96 -10.20 -12.37
N LEU A 83 -19.26 -10.26 -12.11
CA LEU A 83 -20.02 -11.47 -12.38
C LEU A 83 -20.03 -11.74 -13.89
N PRO A 84 -19.91 -13.01 -14.33
CA PRO A 84 -20.10 -13.40 -15.72
C PRO A 84 -21.53 -13.18 -16.21
#